data_AF-A0A4P5YMJ9-F1
#
_entry.id   AF-A0A4P5YMJ9-F1
#
_cell.length_a   1.000
_cell.length_b   1.000
_cell.length_c   1.000
_cell.angle_alpha   90.00
_cell.angle_beta   90.00
_cell.angle_gamma   90.00
#
_symmetry.space_group_name_H-M   'P 1'
#
loop_
_entity.id
_entity.type
_entity.pdbx_description
1 polymer ?
#
loop_
_entity_poly.entity_id
_entity_poly.type
_entity_poly.pdbx_seq_one_letter_code
_entity_poly.pdbx_strand_id
1 'polypeptide(L)'
;MKARGLGFLSVLLNIALLGAVAVLWQRPSSAPVPTPPAPVAARGGTNAAATPRPRATTGTEPTLVPTHLDWRELESEDYRKYISNLRAINCPEETIRDIIIADVNKMFGSRRSQIEVTPREHKWWQAEEMRQWDDPVLRERQRKIQELEFERRALIKDLLGVDYQQETQKMIGGSSVLDRMYGFLPPDKRERVQALIERSSLIEQELYQEADGDLSPEQRSQLKKLRAETRAQLAQTMSPAELEEYDLRNSPSAHAIRANLAGVELTADEFKAVFRLRKAFDEQFEDGADGPERESAKKQLEDQMRTALGGARFAEFQRAQDPDFQNFHRVTERYQLPTEAAVKLYDLKRTALESRLKLETNSQIIGEQRYAAIEAIAAEVQRSVKEVLGDKGYKYLLSRGGEWMLKPGE
;
A
#
# COMPACT_ATOMS: atom_id res chain seq x y z
N MET A 1 -47.63 23.94 10.31
CA MET A 1 -48.16 22.56 10.23
C MET A 1 -47.01 21.57 9.94
N LYS A 2 -46.14 21.25 10.90
CA LYS A 2 -45.01 20.30 10.71
C LYS A 2 -44.68 19.52 12.00
N ALA A 3 -45.68 19.06 12.74
CA ALA A 3 -45.48 18.26 13.96
C ALA A 3 -46.14 16.87 13.91
N ARG A 4 -46.96 16.58 12.89
CA ARG A 4 -47.68 15.29 12.77
C ARG A 4 -46.93 14.22 11.98
N GLY A 5 -45.87 14.57 11.25
CA GLY A 5 -45.07 13.63 10.43
C GLY A 5 -43.98 12.87 11.19
N LEU A 6 -43.35 13.48 12.21
CA LEU A 6 -42.28 12.81 12.98
C LEU A 6 -42.81 11.70 13.89
N GLY A 7 -44.06 11.82 14.38
CA GLY A 7 -44.68 10.78 15.21
C GLY A 7 -44.89 9.47 14.45
N PHE A 8 -45.30 9.54 13.18
CA PHE A 8 -45.51 8.36 12.34
C PHE A 8 -44.20 7.64 11.99
N LEU A 9 -43.11 8.38 11.77
CA LEU A 9 -41.79 7.80 11.50
C LEU A 9 -41.25 7.02 12.72
N SER A 10 -41.46 7.55 13.93
CA SER A 10 -41.04 6.91 15.18
C SER A 10 -41.84 5.63 15.48
N VAL A 11 -43.14 5.64 15.21
CA VAL A 11 -43.99 4.44 15.40
C VAL A 11 -43.61 3.33 14.41
N LEU A 12 -43.34 3.67 13.14
CA LEU A 12 -42.89 2.68 12.14
C LEU A 12 -41.51 2.10 12.46
N LEU A 13 -40.59 2.92 12.98
CA LEU A 13 -39.26 2.47 13.40
C LEU A 13 -39.34 1.51 14.58
N ASN A 14 -40.20 1.79 15.57
CA ASN A 14 -40.37 0.91 16.73
C ASN A 14 -41.07 -0.42 16.36
N ILE A 15 -42.00 -0.41 15.41
CA ILE A 15 -42.62 -1.64 14.89
C ILE A 15 -41.61 -2.49 14.11
N ALA A 16 -40.74 -1.86 13.30
CA ALA A 16 -39.65 -2.54 12.62
C ALA A 16 -38.63 -3.16 13.59
N LEU A 17 -38.34 -2.48 14.71
CA LEU A 17 -37.46 -2.99 15.77
C LEU A 17 -38.07 -4.18 16.51
N LEU A 18 -39.36 -4.13 16.84
CA LEU A 18 -40.07 -5.25 17.46
C LEU A 18 -40.14 -6.47 16.52
N GLY A 19 -40.33 -6.24 15.21
CA GLY A 19 -40.26 -7.29 14.20
C GLY A 19 -38.87 -7.93 14.11
N ALA A 20 -37.80 -7.13 14.17
CA ALA A 20 -36.43 -7.64 14.15
C ALA A 20 -36.09 -8.46 15.41
N VAL A 21 -36.55 -8.04 16.58
CA VAL A 21 -36.36 -8.78 17.84
C VAL A 21 -37.15 -10.09 17.84
N ALA A 22 -38.39 -10.10 17.33
CA ALA A 22 -39.18 -11.32 17.20
C ALA A 22 -38.53 -12.33 16.24
N VAL A 23 -37.95 -11.88 15.12
CA VAL A 23 -37.21 -12.73 14.18
C VAL A 23 -35.91 -13.27 14.78
N LEU A 24 -35.24 -12.49 15.64
CA LEU A 24 -34.03 -12.95 16.34
C LEU A 24 -34.33 -13.93 17.48
N TRP A 25 -35.49 -13.82 18.14
CA TRP A 25 -35.93 -14.79 19.15
C TRP A 25 -36.56 -16.06 18.59
N GLN A 26 -37.08 -16.03 17.36
CA GLN A 26 -37.58 -17.23 16.67
C GLN A 26 -36.48 -18.02 15.96
N ARG A 27 -35.23 -17.54 15.96
CA ARG A 27 -34.09 -18.34 15.50
C ARG A 27 -33.85 -19.46 16.51
N PRO A 28 -34.01 -20.74 16.13
CA PRO A 28 -33.68 -21.83 17.02
C PRO A 28 -32.19 -21.72 17.40
N SER A 29 -31.90 -21.83 18.70
CA SER A 29 -30.52 -21.95 19.19
C SER A 29 -29.81 -23.02 18.39
N SER A 30 -28.77 -22.60 17.66
CA SER A 30 -27.88 -23.52 16.95
C SER A 30 -27.50 -24.66 17.89
N ALA A 31 -27.72 -25.89 17.41
CA ALA A 31 -27.38 -27.11 18.11
C ALA A 31 -25.92 -27.07 18.62
N PRO A 32 -25.61 -27.71 19.75
CA PRO A 32 -24.26 -27.75 20.29
C PRO A 32 -23.31 -28.36 19.25
N VAL A 33 -22.22 -27.66 19.00
CA VAL A 33 -21.07 -28.14 18.22
C VAL A 33 -20.65 -29.52 18.76
N PRO A 34 -20.49 -30.55 17.92
CA PRO A 34 -19.94 -31.81 18.39
C PRO A 34 -18.51 -31.57 18.88
N THR A 35 -18.30 -31.88 20.16
CA THR A 35 -17.00 -31.90 20.81
C THR A 35 -16.02 -32.72 19.97
N PRO A 36 -14.82 -32.20 19.64
CA PRO A 36 -13.77 -33.04 19.09
C PRO A 36 -13.41 -34.12 20.12
N PRO A 37 -13.14 -35.37 19.71
CA PRO A 37 -12.64 -36.37 20.64
C PRO A 37 -11.32 -35.90 21.23
N ALA A 38 -11.14 -36.16 22.53
CA ALA A 38 -9.92 -35.88 23.27
C ALA A 38 -8.67 -36.41 22.52
N PRO A 39 -7.51 -35.72 22.61
CA PRO A 39 -6.29 -36.23 22.03
C PRO A 39 -5.94 -37.55 22.72
N VAL A 40 -6.03 -38.64 21.97
CA VAL A 40 -5.38 -39.90 22.35
C VAL A 40 -3.89 -39.59 22.43
N ALA A 41 -3.32 -39.77 23.61
CA ALA A 41 -1.89 -39.69 23.83
C ALA A 41 -1.16 -40.50 22.75
N ALA A 42 -0.48 -39.81 21.84
CA ALA A 42 0.47 -40.42 20.94
C ALA A 42 1.60 -40.99 21.79
N ARG A 43 1.47 -42.29 22.12
CA ARG A 43 2.60 -43.10 22.56
C ARG A 43 3.66 -42.98 21.46
N GLY A 44 4.84 -42.52 21.86
CA GLY A 44 6.02 -42.51 21.00
C GLY A 44 6.21 -43.89 20.39
N GLY A 45 6.16 -43.93 19.06
CA GLY A 45 6.57 -45.06 18.25
C GLY A 45 7.89 -44.72 17.59
N THR A 46 8.98 -45.05 18.27
CA THR A 46 10.26 -45.33 17.63
C THR A 46 10.09 -46.49 16.65
N ASN A 47 10.72 -46.42 15.47
CA ASN A 47 11.64 -47.45 14.95
C ASN A 47 11.96 -47.15 13.48
N ALA A 48 13.08 -46.45 13.28
CA ALA A 48 13.83 -46.57 12.04
C ALA A 48 14.32 -48.03 11.91
N ALA A 49 14.14 -48.60 10.73
CA ALA A 49 14.50 -49.97 10.41
C ALA A 49 16.01 -50.21 10.59
N ALA A 50 16.38 -51.14 11.47
CA ALA A 50 17.74 -51.63 11.62
C ALA A 50 17.89 -52.98 10.90
N THR A 51 18.72 -53.00 9.86
CA THR A 51 19.23 -54.21 9.19
C THR A 51 20.18 -54.95 10.15
N PRO A 52 20.10 -56.28 10.32
CA PRO A 52 20.98 -56.99 11.25
C PRO A 52 22.36 -57.21 10.61
N ARG A 53 23.42 -56.67 11.24
CA ARG A 53 24.83 -56.96 10.92
C ARG A 53 25.46 -57.73 12.09
N PRO A 54 26.37 -58.70 11.85
CA PRO A 54 26.73 -59.68 12.87
C PRO A 54 27.61 -59.09 13.97
N ARG A 55 27.42 -59.67 15.16
CA ARG A 55 28.02 -59.38 16.46
C ARG A 55 29.55 -59.41 16.38
N ALA A 56 30.19 -58.26 16.56
CA ALA A 56 31.60 -58.15 16.90
C ALA A 56 31.73 -57.93 18.41
N THR A 57 32.53 -58.78 19.03
CA THR A 57 32.86 -58.83 20.45
C THR A 57 33.78 -57.66 20.85
N THR A 58 33.55 -57.14 22.05
CA THR A 58 34.47 -56.34 22.88
C THR A 58 35.05 -55.07 22.25
N GLY A 59 34.40 -53.94 22.54
CA GLY A 59 34.95 -52.60 22.45
C GLY A 59 34.22 -51.69 23.43
N THR A 60 34.95 -51.16 24.40
CA THR A 60 34.55 -50.20 25.44
C THR A 60 33.42 -49.26 24.99
N GLU A 61 32.29 -49.28 25.70
CA GLU A 61 31.26 -48.25 25.55
C GLU A 61 31.90 -46.88 25.83
N PRO A 62 31.85 -45.90 24.90
CA PRO A 62 32.20 -44.55 25.26
C PRO A 62 31.15 -44.07 26.26
N THR A 63 31.56 -43.90 27.51
CA THR A 63 30.78 -43.18 28.51
C THR A 63 30.43 -41.81 27.91
N LEU A 64 29.19 -41.66 27.42
CA LEU A 64 28.62 -40.36 27.08
C LEU A 64 28.47 -39.63 28.41
N VAL A 65 29.50 -38.88 28.79
CA VAL A 65 29.40 -37.88 29.85
C VAL A 65 28.36 -36.88 29.37
N PRO A 66 27.20 -36.71 30.04
CA PRO A 66 26.32 -35.61 29.71
C PRO A 66 27.08 -34.35 30.09
N THR A 67 27.64 -33.66 29.11
CA THR A 67 28.10 -32.29 29.28
C THR A 67 26.86 -31.48 29.65
N HIS A 68 26.68 -31.20 30.94
CA HIS A 68 25.67 -30.28 31.41
C HIS A 68 25.97 -28.93 30.76
N LEU A 69 25.16 -28.54 29.77
CA LEU A 69 25.21 -27.23 29.18
C LEU A 69 24.52 -26.25 30.13
N ASP A 70 25.28 -25.43 30.83
CA ASP A 70 24.75 -24.32 31.62
C ASP A 70 24.64 -23.07 30.73
N TRP A 71 23.42 -22.62 30.49
CA TRP A 71 23.13 -21.42 29.70
C TRP A 71 23.77 -20.16 30.31
N ARG A 72 23.99 -20.12 31.62
CA ARG A 72 24.63 -18.99 32.30
C ARG A 72 26.12 -18.84 31.97
N GLU A 73 26.77 -19.93 31.58
CA GLU A 73 28.17 -19.92 31.14
C GLU A 73 28.29 -19.51 29.65
N LEU A 74 27.19 -19.65 28.91
CA LEU A 74 27.09 -19.40 27.48
C LEU A 74 26.68 -17.95 27.19
N GLU A 75 25.65 -17.46 27.86
CA GLU A 75 25.10 -16.09 27.71
C GLU A 75 26.07 -15.04 28.28
N SER A 76 26.27 -13.96 27.53
CA SER A 76 27.10 -12.85 27.95
C SER A 76 26.51 -11.53 27.47
N GLU A 77 26.62 -10.47 28.29
CA GLU A 77 26.26 -9.11 27.90
C GLU A 77 27.13 -8.57 26.74
N ASP A 78 28.35 -9.11 26.57
CA ASP A 78 29.16 -8.84 25.39
C ASP A 78 28.77 -9.81 24.28
N TYR A 79 28.06 -9.30 23.27
CA TYR A 79 27.62 -10.10 22.12
C TYR A 79 28.77 -10.78 21.38
N ARG A 80 29.97 -10.20 21.31
CA ARG A 80 31.11 -10.86 20.65
C ARG A 80 31.55 -12.08 21.43
N LYS A 81 31.56 -11.98 22.76
CA LYS A 81 31.82 -13.10 23.66
C LYS A 81 30.71 -14.14 23.60
N TYR A 82 29.45 -13.72 23.61
CA TYR A 82 28.29 -14.61 23.50
C TYR A 82 28.33 -15.42 22.20
N ILE A 83 28.58 -14.77 21.06
CA ILE A 83 28.77 -15.45 19.76
C ILE A 83 29.93 -16.44 19.82
N SER A 84 31.07 -16.07 20.43
CA SER A 84 32.22 -16.97 20.56
C SER A 84 31.92 -18.21 21.41
N ASN A 85 31.16 -18.05 22.50
CA ASN A 85 30.74 -19.16 23.35
C ASN A 85 29.78 -20.10 22.61
N LEU A 86 28.84 -19.54 21.83
CA LEU A 86 27.92 -20.32 21.00
C LEU A 86 28.66 -21.11 19.91
N ARG A 87 29.70 -20.54 19.30
CA ARG A 87 30.57 -21.26 18.35
C ARG A 87 31.37 -22.36 19.02
N ALA A 88 31.85 -22.15 20.25
CA ALA A 88 32.64 -23.13 21.00
C ALA A 88 31.88 -24.43 21.30
N ILE A 89 30.54 -24.38 21.36
CA ILE A 89 29.68 -25.56 21.54
C ILE A 89 29.19 -26.17 20.21
N ASN A 90 29.75 -25.73 19.07
CA ASN A 90 29.34 -26.14 17.71
C ASN A 90 27.87 -25.81 17.38
N CYS A 91 27.35 -24.69 17.89
CA CYS A 91 26.03 -24.19 17.49
C CYS A 91 26.06 -23.81 15.98
N PRO A 92 25.06 -24.22 15.18
CA PRO A 92 24.97 -23.81 13.77
C PRO A 92 24.91 -22.29 13.62
N GLU A 93 25.61 -21.72 12.63
CA GLU A 93 25.66 -20.26 12.42
C GLU A 93 24.27 -19.63 12.20
N GLU A 94 23.33 -20.35 11.59
CA GLU A 94 21.94 -19.90 11.45
C GLU A 94 21.26 -19.74 12.82
N THR A 95 21.41 -20.73 13.70
CA THR A 95 20.89 -20.68 15.07
C THR A 95 21.55 -19.57 15.89
N ILE A 96 22.85 -19.33 15.70
CA ILE A 96 23.55 -18.19 16.33
C ILE A 96 22.93 -16.87 15.89
N ARG A 97 22.66 -16.69 14.58
CA ARG A 97 22.01 -15.47 14.08
C ARG A 97 20.63 -15.28 14.70
N ASP A 98 19.81 -16.32 14.73
CA ASP A 98 18.46 -16.25 15.27
C ASP A 98 18.45 -15.81 16.75
N ILE A 99 19.34 -16.41 17.56
CA ILE A 99 19.50 -16.09 18.98
C ILE A 99 19.92 -14.64 19.17
N ILE A 100 20.97 -14.20 18.47
CA ILE A 100 21.54 -12.86 18.64
C ILE A 100 20.59 -11.79 18.10
N ILE A 101 19.94 -12.02 16.96
CA ILE A 101 18.94 -11.11 16.40
C ILE A 101 17.76 -10.96 17.37
N ALA A 102 17.26 -12.06 17.93
CA ALA A 102 16.16 -12.02 18.89
C ALA A 102 16.51 -11.22 20.16
N ASP A 103 17.73 -11.40 20.69
CA ASP A 103 18.14 -10.70 21.91
C ASP A 103 18.42 -9.22 21.68
N VAL A 104 19.09 -8.86 20.58
CA VAL A 104 19.25 -7.45 20.16
C VAL A 104 17.88 -6.79 19.96
N ASN A 105 16.92 -7.49 19.32
CA ASN A 105 15.56 -6.98 19.15
C ASN A 105 14.87 -6.71 20.49
N LYS A 106 15.08 -7.56 21.49
CA LYS A 106 14.54 -7.38 22.84
C LYS A 106 15.15 -6.16 23.54
N MET A 107 16.47 -5.99 23.46
CA MET A 107 17.16 -4.81 24.01
C MET A 107 16.63 -3.51 23.38
N PHE A 108 16.58 -3.45 22.05
CA PHE A 108 16.12 -2.26 21.33
C PHE A 108 14.61 -2.03 21.48
N GLY A 109 13.81 -3.10 21.61
CA GLY A 109 12.39 -3.00 21.96
C GLY A 109 12.17 -2.34 23.33
N SER A 110 13.01 -2.65 24.32
CA SER A 110 12.98 -1.97 25.61
C SER A 110 13.42 -0.51 25.53
N ARG A 111 14.41 -0.17 24.72
CA ARG A 111 14.81 1.24 24.50
C ARG A 111 13.70 2.01 23.77
N ARG A 112 13.04 1.38 22.80
CA ARG A 112 11.94 1.96 22.05
C ARG A 112 10.73 2.24 22.93
N SER A 113 10.37 1.31 23.81
CA SER A 113 9.24 1.53 24.73
C SER A 113 9.51 2.73 25.64
N GLN A 114 10.73 2.94 26.15
CA GLN A 114 11.08 4.13 26.93
C GLN A 114 10.88 5.45 26.18
N ILE A 115 11.02 5.45 24.84
CA ILE A 115 10.72 6.60 23.97
C ILE A 115 9.20 6.78 23.75
N GLU A 116 8.43 5.69 23.74
CA GLU A 116 6.98 5.67 23.49
C GLU A 116 6.11 5.93 24.75
N VAL A 117 6.66 5.85 25.98
CA VAL A 117 5.95 5.84 27.29
C VAL A 117 5.27 7.16 27.69
N THR A 118 4.73 7.91 26.74
CA THR A 118 3.60 8.79 27.06
C THR A 118 2.51 8.63 26.00
N PRO A 119 1.68 7.58 26.12
CA PRO A 119 0.34 7.62 25.55
C PRO A 119 -0.40 8.72 26.32
N ARG A 120 -0.60 9.88 25.69
CA ARG A 120 -1.64 10.80 26.17
C ARG A 120 -2.96 10.04 26.08
N GLU A 121 -3.82 10.19 27.09
CA GLU A 121 -5.18 9.64 27.04
C GLU A 121 -5.84 10.05 25.72
N HIS A 122 -6.30 9.06 24.92
CA HIS A 122 -6.91 9.33 23.63
C HIS A 122 -8.30 9.97 23.83
N LYS A 123 -8.36 11.29 23.72
CA LYS A 123 -9.57 12.10 23.96
C LYS A 123 -10.28 12.36 22.63
N TRP A 124 -10.99 11.34 22.14
CA TRP A 124 -11.71 11.32 20.86
C TRP A 124 -12.71 12.48 20.62
N TRP A 125 -13.00 13.30 21.63
CA TRP A 125 -13.82 14.51 21.57
C TRP A 125 -13.01 15.82 21.41
N GLN A 126 -11.68 15.77 21.32
CA GLN A 126 -10.81 16.94 21.14
C GLN A 126 -10.28 17.03 19.71
N ALA A 127 -10.67 18.09 18.99
CA ALA A 127 -10.20 18.35 17.62
C ALA A 127 -8.68 18.63 17.53
N GLU A 128 -8.06 19.02 18.64
CA GLU A 128 -6.60 19.16 18.77
C GLU A 128 -5.87 17.83 18.52
N GLU A 129 -6.53 16.70 18.79
CA GLU A 129 -5.99 15.36 18.57
C GLU A 129 -5.84 15.01 17.08
N MET A 130 -6.65 15.62 16.21
CA MET A 130 -6.50 15.49 14.75
C MET A 130 -5.36 16.36 14.18
N ARG A 131 -4.91 17.39 14.91
CA ARG A 131 -3.78 18.28 14.53
C ARG A 131 -2.41 17.75 14.99
N GLN A 132 -2.35 16.53 15.51
CA GLN A 132 -1.13 15.90 16.04
C GLN A 132 0.02 15.69 15.04
N TRP A 133 -0.23 15.83 13.75
CA TRP A 133 0.83 15.70 12.74
C TRP A 133 1.94 16.77 12.87
N ASP A 134 1.68 17.90 13.56
CA ASP A 134 2.63 19.01 13.75
C ASP A 134 3.21 19.15 15.18
N ASP A 135 2.98 18.22 16.11
CA ASP A 135 3.53 18.32 17.48
C ASP A 135 5.07 18.13 17.47
N PRO A 136 5.89 19.14 17.84
CA PRO A 136 7.35 19.02 17.88
C PRO A 136 7.85 17.86 18.76
N VAL A 137 7.11 17.49 19.80
CA VAL A 137 7.44 16.36 20.69
C VAL A 137 7.25 15.02 19.97
N LEU A 138 6.21 14.90 19.15
CA LEU A 138 5.99 13.70 18.33
C LEU A 138 7.04 13.59 17.22
N ARG A 139 7.49 14.72 16.65
CA ARG A 139 8.59 14.75 15.67
C ARG A 139 9.92 14.26 16.27
N GLU A 140 10.32 14.83 17.39
CA GLU A 140 11.55 14.41 18.10
C GLU A 140 11.48 12.94 18.54
N ARG A 141 10.29 12.48 18.96
CA ARG A 141 10.05 11.06 19.26
C ARG A 141 10.29 10.19 18.03
N GLN A 142 9.70 10.55 16.88
CA GLN A 142 9.85 9.79 15.64
C GLN A 142 11.32 9.74 15.20
N ARG A 143 12.05 10.86 15.32
CA ARG A 143 13.49 10.94 15.04
C ARG A 143 14.29 9.96 15.91
N LYS A 144 14.08 9.98 17.23
CA LYS A 144 14.75 9.05 18.15
C LYS A 144 14.45 7.58 17.85
N ILE A 145 13.21 7.27 17.45
CA ILE A 145 12.84 5.93 17.02
C ILE A 145 13.63 5.54 15.76
N GLN A 146 13.76 6.43 14.77
CA GLN A 146 14.53 6.14 13.56
C GLN A 146 16.03 5.97 13.83
N GLU A 147 16.63 6.85 14.63
CA GLU A 147 18.03 6.73 15.06
C GLU A 147 18.28 5.38 15.76
N LEU A 148 17.36 4.99 16.65
CA LEU A 148 17.40 3.70 17.33
C LEU A 148 17.31 2.51 16.36
N GLU A 149 16.50 2.60 15.30
CA GLU A 149 16.41 1.57 14.26
C GLU A 149 17.70 1.49 13.41
N PHE A 150 18.37 2.61 13.14
CA PHE A 150 19.67 2.60 12.46
C PHE A 150 20.77 1.98 13.32
N GLU A 151 20.84 2.35 14.61
CA GLU A 151 21.77 1.77 15.57
C GLU A 151 21.61 0.25 15.65
N ARG A 152 20.36 -0.23 15.69
CA ARG A 152 20.03 -1.65 15.74
C ARG A 152 20.53 -2.40 14.51
N ARG A 153 20.25 -1.86 13.32
CA ARG A 153 20.71 -2.44 12.04
C ARG A 153 22.23 -2.46 11.95
N ALA A 154 22.89 -1.38 12.35
CA ALA A 154 24.34 -1.27 12.36
C ALA A 154 25.00 -2.27 13.32
N LEU A 155 24.44 -2.43 14.54
CA LEU A 155 24.92 -3.40 15.51
C LEU A 155 24.81 -4.84 14.98
N ILE A 156 23.66 -5.20 14.41
CA ILE A 156 23.45 -6.54 13.84
C ILE A 156 24.43 -6.81 12.69
N LYS A 157 24.67 -5.81 11.84
CA LYS A 157 25.67 -5.90 10.77
C LYS A 157 27.09 -6.09 11.33
N ASP A 158 27.48 -5.35 12.36
CA ASP A 158 28.80 -5.46 13.00
C ASP A 158 29.02 -6.81 13.70
N LEU A 159 27.98 -7.33 14.37
CA LEU A 159 28.05 -8.58 15.12
C LEU A 159 28.05 -9.83 14.23
N LEU A 160 27.19 -9.85 13.22
CA LEU A 160 26.87 -11.06 12.45
C LEU A 160 27.29 -10.98 10.98
N GLY A 161 27.64 -9.79 10.48
CA GLY A 161 27.96 -9.59 9.06
C GLY A 161 26.75 -9.77 8.13
N VAL A 162 25.53 -9.73 8.67
CA VAL A 162 24.28 -9.94 7.92
C VAL A 162 23.46 -8.67 7.86
N ASP A 163 22.70 -8.51 6.78
CA ASP A 163 21.70 -7.46 6.67
C ASP A 163 20.46 -7.81 7.50
N TYR A 164 20.14 -6.97 8.48
CA TYR A 164 19.02 -7.21 9.38
C TYR A 164 17.68 -7.34 8.64
N GLN A 165 17.45 -6.54 7.59
CA GLN A 165 16.18 -6.55 6.87
C GLN A 165 16.01 -7.87 6.11
N GLN A 166 17.06 -8.37 5.47
CA GLN A 166 17.06 -9.67 4.79
C GLN A 166 16.85 -10.84 5.75
N GLU A 167 17.50 -10.85 6.92
CA GLU A 167 17.31 -11.95 7.89
C GLU A 167 15.89 -11.93 8.48
N THR A 168 15.36 -10.76 8.81
CA THR A 168 13.96 -10.62 9.24
C THR A 168 13.00 -11.11 8.15
N GLN A 169 13.32 -10.84 6.88
CA GLN A 169 12.52 -11.28 5.76
C GLN A 169 12.47 -12.81 5.62
N LYS A 170 13.62 -13.48 5.78
CA LYS A 170 13.70 -14.95 5.78
C LYS A 170 12.85 -15.55 6.89
N MET A 171 12.86 -14.95 8.09
CA MET A 171 12.07 -15.40 9.22
C MET A 171 10.55 -15.25 9.00
N ILE A 172 10.10 -14.15 8.39
CA ILE A 172 8.67 -13.86 8.19
C ILE A 172 8.08 -14.58 6.96
N GLY A 173 8.92 -14.98 5.98
CA GLY A 173 8.48 -15.78 4.83
C GLY A 173 7.71 -15.00 3.76
N GLY A 174 7.86 -13.68 3.68
CA GLY A 174 7.20 -12.84 2.66
C GLY A 174 8.05 -12.55 1.42
N SER A 175 7.45 -12.01 0.37
CA SER A 175 8.14 -11.16 -0.62
C SER A 175 8.01 -9.71 -0.15
N SER A 176 9.11 -9.02 0.14
CA SER A 176 9.05 -7.63 0.59
C SER A 176 8.65 -6.70 -0.56
N VAL A 177 7.94 -5.60 -0.24
CA VAL A 177 7.77 -4.47 -1.17
C VAL A 177 9.14 -4.00 -1.68
N LEU A 178 10.18 -4.10 -0.84
CA LEU A 178 11.56 -3.77 -1.18
C LEU A 178 12.16 -4.72 -2.22
N ASP A 179 11.86 -6.02 -2.16
CA ASP A 179 12.34 -6.97 -3.19
C ASP A 179 11.66 -6.72 -4.54
N ARG A 180 10.39 -6.30 -4.53
CA ARG A 180 9.70 -5.86 -5.76
C ARG A 180 10.34 -4.60 -6.36
N MET A 181 10.77 -3.67 -5.51
CA MET A 181 11.34 -2.38 -5.94
C MET A 181 12.82 -2.48 -6.33
N TYR A 182 13.61 -3.32 -5.67
CA TYR A 182 15.08 -3.36 -5.79
C TYR A 182 15.65 -4.75 -6.14
N GLY A 183 14.79 -5.74 -6.44
CA GLY A 183 15.20 -7.12 -6.72
C GLY A 183 16.10 -7.29 -7.95
N PHE A 184 16.11 -6.31 -8.86
CA PHE A 184 16.99 -6.30 -10.03
C PHE A 184 18.45 -5.94 -9.69
N LEU A 185 18.72 -5.42 -8.48
CA LEU A 185 20.06 -5.09 -8.00
C LEU A 185 20.69 -6.26 -7.23
N PRO A 186 22.01 -6.49 -7.38
CA PRO A 186 22.78 -7.36 -6.49
C PRO A 186 22.64 -6.94 -5.01
N PRO A 187 22.73 -7.87 -4.04
CA PRO A 187 22.52 -7.58 -2.62
C PRO A 187 23.32 -6.38 -2.09
N ASP A 188 24.61 -6.30 -2.40
CA ASP A 188 25.49 -5.22 -1.92
C ASP A 188 25.15 -3.85 -2.53
N LYS A 189 24.60 -3.81 -3.75
CA LYS A 189 24.11 -2.57 -4.36
C LYS A 189 22.75 -2.19 -3.79
N ARG A 190 21.88 -3.19 -3.58
CA ARG A 190 20.54 -3.01 -3.01
C ARG A 190 20.61 -2.34 -1.64
N GLU A 191 21.45 -2.84 -0.75
CA GLU A 191 21.64 -2.25 0.59
C GLU A 191 22.10 -0.78 0.50
N ARG A 192 23.11 -0.51 -0.34
CA ARG A 192 23.63 0.87 -0.53
C ARG A 192 22.59 1.82 -1.10
N VAL A 193 21.82 1.40 -2.10
CA VAL A 193 20.75 2.20 -2.69
C VAL A 193 19.64 2.45 -1.67
N GLN A 194 19.22 1.44 -0.93
CA GLN A 194 18.19 1.58 0.10
C GLN A 194 18.61 2.56 1.20
N ALA A 195 19.82 2.44 1.72
CA ALA A 195 20.35 3.35 2.74
C ALA A 195 20.43 4.80 2.23
N LEU A 196 20.80 4.99 0.96
CA LEU A 196 20.84 6.31 0.33
C LEU A 196 19.45 6.94 0.21
N ILE A 197 18.46 6.17 -0.26
CA ILE A 197 17.08 6.64 -0.39
C ILE A 197 16.48 6.93 0.98
N GLU A 198 16.64 6.04 1.95
CA GLU A 198 16.12 6.23 3.31
C GLU A 198 16.67 7.52 3.94
N ARG A 199 17.97 7.77 3.82
CA ARG A 199 18.59 9.01 4.30
C ARG A 199 18.04 10.25 3.58
N SER A 200 17.93 10.21 2.25
CA SER A 200 17.41 11.33 1.46
C SER A 200 15.95 11.64 1.83
N SER A 201 15.12 10.61 1.99
CA SER A 201 13.71 10.76 2.36
C SER A 201 13.54 11.35 3.76
N LEU A 202 14.41 11.02 4.72
CA LEU A 202 14.40 11.63 6.04
C LEU A 202 14.69 13.13 5.99
N ILE A 203 15.72 13.55 5.24
CA ILE A 203 16.05 14.97 5.09
C ILE A 203 14.93 15.71 4.35
N GLU A 204 14.37 15.12 3.30
CA GLU A 204 13.22 15.69 2.58
C GLU A 204 12.01 15.85 3.51
N GLN A 205 11.71 14.85 4.33
CA GLN A 205 10.64 14.91 5.32
C GLN A 205 10.88 16.00 6.37
N GLU A 206 12.10 16.15 6.88
CA GLU A 206 12.46 17.24 7.80
C GLU A 206 12.22 18.62 7.17
N LEU A 207 12.64 18.82 5.92
CA LEU A 207 12.41 20.08 5.20
C LEU A 207 10.92 20.40 5.04
N TYR A 208 10.09 19.40 4.72
CA TYR A 208 8.64 19.58 4.63
C TYR A 208 7.98 19.82 6.00
N GLN A 209 8.52 19.24 7.07
CA GLN A 209 7.99 19.42 8.43
C GLN A 209 8.39 20.75 9.06
N GLU A 210 9.54 21.31 8.69
CA GLU A 210 9.97 22.65 9.10
C GLU A 210 9.24 23.76 8.35
N ALA A 211 8.66 23.45 7.19
CA ALA A 211 7.84 24.39 6.45
C ALA A 211 6.46 24.56 7.13
N ASP A 212 6.12 25.79 7.49
CA ASP A 212 4.78 26.16 7.98
C ASP A 212 3.83 26.34 6.78
N GLY A 213 3.49 25.21 6.13
CA GLY A 213 2.75 25.18 4.87
C GLY A 213 3.66 25.04 3.65
N ASP A 214 3.87 26.12 2.91
CA ASP A 214 4.68 26.09 1.68
C ASP A 214 6.19 26.18 1.97
N LEU A 215 6.99 25.43 1.22
CA LEU A 215 8.46 25.52 1.27
C LEU A 215 8.92 26.94 0.91
N SER A 216 9.74 27.53 1.78
CA SER A 216 10.45 28.78 1.51
C SER A 216 11.42 28.65 0.32
N PRO A 217 11.83 29.76 -0.34
CA PRO A 217 12.79 29.71 -1.43
C PRO A 217 14.12 29.00 -1.08
N GLU A 218 14.60 29.19 0.15
CA GLU A 218 15.78 28.52 0.68
C GLU A 218 15.56 27.00 0.79
N GLN A 219 14.45 26.57 1.39
CA GLN A 219 14.11 25.15 1.53
C GLN A 219 13.88 24.48 0.17
N ARG A 220 13.28 25.18 -0.82
CA ARG A 220 13.17 24.68 -2.20
C ARG A 220 14.55 24.46 -2.84
N SER A 221 15.47 25.39 -2.64
CA SER A 221 16.86 25.26 -3.12
C SER A 221 17.58 24.09 -2.44
N GLN A 222 17.42 23.92 -1.13
CA GLN A 222 17.97 22.80 -0.37
C GLN A 222 17.40 21.45 -0.85
N LEU A 223 16.09 21.37 -1.07
CA LEU A 223 15.43 20.17 -1.59
C LEU A 223 15.93 19.81 -2.99
N LYS A 224 16.04 20.80 -3.88
CA LYS A 224 16.59 20.62 -5.23
C LYS A 224 18.03 20.11 -5.20
N LYS A 225 18.86 20.68 -4.33
CA LYS A 225 20.25 20.25 -4.12
C LYS A 225 20.32 18.82 -3.57
N LEU A 226 19.53 18.49 -2.56
CA LEU A 226 19.43 17.15 -1.98
C LEU A 226 19.05 16.12 -3.06
N ARG A 227 18.01 16.41 -3.87
CA ARG A 227 17.59 15.52 -4.97
C ARG A 227 18.68 15.33 -6.01
N ALA A 228 19.38 16.40 -6.40
CA ALA A 228 20.50 16.33 -7.35
C ALA A 228 21.68 15.51 -6.80
N GLU A 229 22.03 15.69 -5.53
CA GLU A 229 23.10 14.94 -4.85
C GLU A 229 22.75 13.47 -4.72
N THR A 230 21.54 13.15 -4.25
CA THR A 230 21.02 11.78 -4.18
C THR A 230 21.05 11.13 -5.57
N ARG A 231 20.62 11.85 -6.61
CA ARG A 231 20.66 11.36 -7.98
C ARG A 231 22.07 11.07 -8.46
N ALA A 232 23.04 11.94 -8.17
CA ALA A 232 24.43 11.73 -8.52
C ALA A 232 25.02 10.51 -7.81
N GLN A 233 24.72 10.30 -6.54
CA GLN A 233 25.18 9.14 -5.77
C GLN A 233 24.54 7.82 -6.27
N LEU A 234 23.26 7.84 -6.66
CA LEU A 234 22.60 6.71 -7.31
C LEU A 234 23.32 6.36 -8.63
N ALA A 235 23.65 7.35 -9.45
CA ALA A 235 24.36 7.17 -10.72
C ALA A 235 25.81 6.68 -10.57
N GLN A 236 26.45 6.92 -9.42
CA GLN A 236 27.77 6.34 -9.11
C GLN A 236 27.67 4.88 -8.64
N THR A 237 26.54 4.51 -8.04
CA THR A 237 26.33 3.16 -7.48
C THR A 237 25.77 2.18 -8.52
N MET A 238 25.00 2.68 -9.49
CA MET A 238 24.30 1.92 -10.52
C MET A 238 24.81 2.24 -11.93
N SER A 239 24.81 1.26 -12.82
CA SER A 239 24.99 1.48 -14.26
C SER A 239 23.82 2.29 -14.84
N PRO A 240 23.99 2.94 -16.01
CA PRO A 240 22.90 3.67 -16.65
C PRO A 240 21.63 2.83 -16.88
N ALA A 241 21.79 1.55 -17.20
CA ALA A 241 20.66 0.63 -17.39
C ALA A 241 19.96 0.29 -16.05
N GLU A 242 20.73 0.01 -14.99
CA GLU A 242 20.17 -0.20 -13.64
C GLU A 242 19.45 1.07 -13.13
N LEU A 243 19.94 2.24 -13.48
CA LEU A 243 19.35 3.53 -13.11
C LEU A 243 18.03 3.80 -13.86
N GLU A 244 17.94 3.44 -15.15
CA GLU A 244 16.67 3.48 -15.89
C GLU A 244 15.64 2.52 -15.29
N GLU A 245 16.07 1.30 -14.94
CA GLU A 245 15.23 0.27 -14.31
C GLU A 245 14.74 0.70 -12.91
N TYR A 246 15.60 1.41 -12.17
CA TYR A 246 15.24 2.08 -10.92
C TYR A 246 14.18 3.16 -11.15
N ASP A 247 14.39 4.06 -12.12
CA ASP A 247 13.48 5.17 -12.39
C ASP A 247 12.11 4.68 -12.86
N LEU A 248 12.06 3.64 -13.69
CA LEU A 248 10.82 3.01 -14.16
C LEU A 248 10.00 2.44 -12.99
N ARG A 249 10.63 2.02 -11.88
CA ARG A 249 9.94 1.52 -10.69
C ARG A 249 9.62 2.62 -9.69
N ASN A 250 10.54 3.55 -9.47
CA ASN A 250 10.54 4.36 -8.26
C ASN A 250 10.26 5.85 -8.50
N SER A 251 10.38 6.35 -9.74
CA SER A 251 10.22 7.79 -10.00
C SER A 251 8.77 8.27 -9.86
N PRO A 252 8.55 9.55 -9.49
CA PRO A 252 7.22 10.16 -9.47
C PRO A 252 6.50 10.07 -10.81
N SER A 253 7.21 10.27 -11.93
CA SER A 253 6.65 10.18 -13.29
C SER A 253 6.12 8.79 -13.60
N ALA A 254 6.86 7.73 -13.23
CA ALA A 254 6.40 6.35 -13.43
C ALA A 254 5.19 6.00 -12.55
N HIS A 255 5.16 6.51 -11.32
CA HIS A 255 3.98 6.37 -10.44
C HIS A 255 2.77 7.10 -11.02
N ALA A 256 2.95 8.33 -11.51
CA ALA A 256 1.89 9.11 -12.13
C ALA A 256 1.29 8.41 -13.36
N ILE A 257 2.13 7.75 -14.17
CA ILE A 257 1.64 6.94 -15.30
C ILE A 257 0.81 5.77 -14.76
N ARG A 258 1.38 4.92 -13.89
CA ARG A 258 0.68 3.73 -13.36
C ARG A 258 -0.64 4.06 -12.64
N ALA A 259 -0.69 5.18 -11.92
CA ALA A 259 -1.90 5.63 -11.23
C ALA A 259 -3.05 5.95 -12.20
N ASN A 260 -2.75 6.19 -13.48
CA ASN A 260 -3.70 6.60 -14.50
C ASN A 260 -3.86 5.58 -15.65
N LEU A 261 -3.62 4.29 -15.38
CA LEU A 261 -3.80 3.19 -16.34
C LEU A 261 -5.05 2.35 -16.05
N ALA A 262 -6.11 2.94 -15.51
CA ALA A 262 -7.36 2.22 -15.26
C ALA A 262 -7.84 1.53 -16.56
N GLY A 263 -8.02 0.20 -16.51
CA GLY A 263 -8.51 -0.58 -17.64
C GLY A 263 -7.62 -0.62 -18.89
N VAL A 264 -6.34 -0.22 -18.78
CA VAL A 264 -5.40 -0.22 -19.89
C VAL A 264 -4.10 -0.88 -19.48
N GLU A 265 -3.74 -1.95 -20.17
CA GLU A 265 -2.45 -2.62 -20.00
C GLU A 265 -1.50 -2.14 -21.10
N LEU A 266 -0.58 -1.24 -20.74
CA LEU A 266 0.51 -0.86 -21.64
C LEU A 266 1.53 -1.99 -21.71
N THR A 267 2.05 -2.25 -22.91
CA THR A 267 3.25 -3.06 -23.11
C THR A 267 4.47 -2.37 -22.47
N ALA A 268 5.53 -3.14 -22.22
CA ALA A 268 6.77 -2.59 -21.65
C ALA A 268 7.36 -1.47 -22.51
N ASP A 269 7.29 -1.59 -23.84
CA ASP A 269 7.82 -0.59 -24.77
C ASP A 269 6.95 0.67 -24.82
N GLU A 270 5.62 0.51 -24.83
CA GLU A 270 4.68 1.65 -24.72
C GLU A 270 4.90 2.40 -23.40
N PHE A 271 5.03 1.68 -22.27
CA PHE A 271 5.29 2.30 -20.97
C PHE A 271 6.62 3.06 -20.95
N LYS A 272 7.71 2.46 -21.46
CA LYS A 272 9.02 3.13 -21.55
C LYS A 272 8.97 4.38 -22.44
N ALA A 273 8.24 4.34 -23.55
CA ALA A 273 8.07 5.49 -24.43
C ALA A 273 7.34 6.64 -23.71
N VAL A 274 6.18 6.38 -23.12
CA VAL A 274 5.40 7.36 -22.36
C VAL A 274 6.21 7.89 -21.17
N PHE A 275 6.93 7.02 -20.49
CA PHE A 275 7.77 7.36 -19.34
C PHE A 275 8.85 8.37 -19.69
N ARG A 276 9.61 8.16 -20.78
CA ARG A 276 10.67 9.09 -21.19
C ARG A 276 10.12 10.47 -21.52
N LEU A 277 9.00 10.52 -22.24
CA LEU A 277 8.32 11.77 -22.58
C LEU A 277 7.83 12.50 -21.33
N ARG A 278 7.17 11.78 -20.42
CA ARG A 278 6.65 12.37 -19.17
C ARG A 278 7.76 12.84 -18.25
N LYS A 279 8.83 12.06 -18.11
CA LYS A 279 9.98 12.42 -17.28
C LYS A 279 10.65 13.70 -17.77
N ALA A 280 10.89 13.84 -19.08
CA ALA A 280 11.46 15.05 -19.65
C ALA A 280 10.59 16.29 -19.39
N PHE A 281 9.26 16.14 -19.50
CA PHE A 281 8.32 17.21 -19.15
C PHE A 281 8.38 17.55 -17.65
N ASP A 282 8.33 16.55 -16.76
CA ASP A 282 8.34 16.78 -15.32
C ASP A 282 9.66 17.44 -14.86
N GLU A 283 10.81 17.07 -15.44
CA GLU A 283 12.12 17.69 -15.16
C GLU A 283 12.19 19.15 -15.66
N GLN A 284 11.57 19.45 -16.80
CA GLN A 284 11.51 20.82 -17.33
C GLN A 284 10.66 21.74 -16.42
N PHE A 285 9.61 21.20 -15.79
CA PHE A 285 8.64 21.96 -15.01
C PHE A 285 8.65 21.63 -13.50
N GLU A 286 9.75 21.11 -12.97
CA GLU A 286 9.87 20.65 -11.57
C GLU A 286 9.55 21.78 -10.56
N ASP A 287 9.95 23.02 -10.88
CA ASP A 287 9.77 24.20 -10.01
C ASP A 287 8.32 24.77 -10.04
N GLY A 288 7.38 24.10 -10.72
CA GLY A 288 5.95 24.43 -10.68
C GLY A 288 5.56 25.73 -11.39
N ALA A 289 6.38 26.21 -12.33
CA ALA A 289 6.07 27.40 -13.11
C ALA A 289 4.83 27.16 -13.99
N ASP A 290 3.67 27.64 -13.53
CA ASP A 290 2.44 27.68 -14.31
C ASP A 290 2.48 28.85 -15.31
N GLY A 291 2.11 28.58 -16.56
CA GLY A 291 2.12 29.59 -17.62
C GLY A 291 1.79 29.04 -19.01
N PRO A 292 1.68 29.93 -20.01
CA PRO A 292 1.36 29.55 -21.39
C PRO A 292 2.39 28.59 -22.01
N GLU A 293 3.64 28.64 -21.56
CA GLU A 293 4.71 27.72 -21.97
C GLU A 293 4.47 26.29 -21.46
N ARG A 294 3.99 26.13 -20.23
CA ARG A 294 3.65 24.81 -19.69
C ARG A 294 2.48 24.18 -20.44
N GLU A 295 1.47 24.99 -20.77
CA GLU A 295 0.29 24.53 -21.52
C GLU A 295 0.66 24.13 -22.96
N SER A 296 1.55 24.87 -23.63
CA SER A 296 2.04 24.50 -24.95
C SER A 296 2.89 23.23 -24.91
N ALA A 297 3.78 23.10 -23.92
CA ALA A 297 4.58 21.90 -23.71
C ALA A 297 3.71 20.68 -23.37
N LYS A 298 2.61 20.86 -22.63
CA LYS A 298 1.64 19.79 -22.34
C LYS A 298 0.95 19.29 -23.62
N LYS A 299 0.54 20.20 -24.51
CA LYS A 299 -0.03 19.81 -25.81
C LYS A 299 0.98 19.07 -26.68
N GLN A 300 2.23 19.54 -26.71
CA GLN A 300 3.31 18.84 -27.41
C GLN A 300 3.55 17.45 -26.84
N LEU A 301 3.53 17.30 -25.52
CA LEU A 301 3.64 16.01 -24.84
C LEU A 301 2.51 15.07 -25.25
N GLU A 302 1.27 15.54 -25.29
CA GLU A 302 0.11 14.75 -25.73
C GLU A 302 0.25 14.30 -27.19
N ASP A 303 0.71 15.17 -28.10
CA ASP A 303 0.95 14.82 -29.50
C ASP A 303 2.08 13.79 -29.67
N GLN A 304 3.15 13.92 -28.88
CA GLN A 304 4.26 12.94 -28.84
C GLN A 304 3.78 11.59 -28.29
N MET A 305 2.99 11.58 -27.23
CA MET A 305 2.38 10.36 -26.69
C MET A 305 1.43 9.71 -27.69
N ARG A 306 0.62 10.48 -28.41
CA ARG A 306 -0.26 9.98 -29.48
C ARG A 306 0.55 9.34 -30.61
N THR A 307 1.68 9.93 -30.97
CA THR A 307 2.59 9.38 -32.00
C THR A 307 3.23 8.09 -31.53
N ALA A 308 3.66 8.02 -30.26
CA ALA A 308 4.32 6.86 -29.69
C ALA A 308 3.38 5.65 -29.50
N LEU A 309 2.15 5.89 -29.06
CA LEU A 309 1.15 4.83 -28.79
C LEU A 309 0.31 4.48 -30.02
N GLY A 310 0.20 5.40 -30.97
CA GLY A 310 -0.80 5.34 -32.04
C GLY A 310 -2.19 5.78 -31.58
N GLY A 311 -3.07 6.12 -32.54
CA GLY A 311 -4.35 6.78 -32.25
C GLY A 311 -5.30 5.97 -31.37
N ALA A 312 -5.44 4.66 -31.61
CA ALA A 312 -6.35 3.80 -30.84
C ALA A 312 -5.89 3.63 -29.39
N ARG A 313 -4.62 3.27 -29.17
CA ARG A 313 -4.06 3.07 -27.83
C ARG A 313 -3.99 4.39 -27.05
N PHE A 314 -3.69 5.50 -27.74
CA PHE A 314 -3.74 6.81 -27.10
C PHE A 314 -5.14 7.19 -26.62
N ALA A 315 -6.20 6.87 -27.37
CA ALA A 315 -7.57 7.11 -26.92
C ALA A 315 -7.93 6.27 -25.67
N GLU A 316 -7.45 5.03 -25.58
CA GLU A 316 -7.58 4.21 -24.37
C GLU A 316 -6.81 4.83 -23.19
N PHE A 317 -5.56 5.24 -23.42
CA PHE A 317 -4.71 5.89 -22.43
C PHE A 317 -5.29 7.22 -21.91
N GLN A 318 -5.92 8.01 -22.79
CA GLN A 318 -6.63 9.23 -22.39
C GLN A 318 -7.88 8.90 -21.55
N ARG A 319 -8.67 7.90 -21.96
CA ARG A 319 -9.83 7.47 -21.19
C ARG A 319 -9.44 6.96 -19.80
N ALA A 320 -8.31 6.27 -19.66
CA ALA A 320 -7.79 5.79 -18.38
C ALA A 320 -7.44 6.92 -17.37
N GLN A 321 -7.19 8.13 -17.87
CA GLN A 321 -6.94 9.33 -17.06
C GLN A 321 -8.23 10.06 -16.66
N ASP A 322 -9.37 9.72 -17.26
CA ASP A 322 -10.64 10.38 -16.97
C ASP A 322 -11.16 9.94 -15.57
N PRO A 323 -11.43 10.88 -14.65
CA PRO A 323 -11.90 10.56 -13.30
C PRO A 323 -13.20 9.72 -13.27
N ASP A 324 -14.11 9.95 -14.22
CA ASP A 324 -15.35 9.20 -14.32
C ASP A 324 -15.07 7.76 -14.74
N PHE A 325 -14.19 7.57 -15.73
CA PHE A 325 -13.79 6.23 -16.16
C PHE A 325 -13.06 5.48 -15.04
N GLN A 326 -12.16 6.14 -14.31
CA GLN A 326 -11.48 5.55 -13.15
C GLN A 326 -12.47 5.12 -12.06
N ASN A 327 -13.54 5.89 -11.83
CA ASN A 327 -14.59 5.51 -10.90
C ASN A 327 -15.36 4.26 -11.39
N PHE A 328 -15.79 4.26 -12.67
CA PHE A 328 -16.47 3.10 -13.24
C PHE A 328 -15.61 1.85 -13.23
N HIS A 329 -14.34 1.95 -13.60
CA HIS A 329 -13.39 0.84 -13.57
C HIS A 329 -13.25 0.24 -12.16
N ARG A 330 -13.14 1.10 -11.14
CA ARG A 330 -13.07 0.66 -9.73
C ARG A 330 -14.34 -0.05 -9.27
N VAL A 331 -15.50 0.43 -9.72
CA VAL A 331 -16.78 -0.23 -9.44
C VAL A 331 -16.83 -1.59 -10.13
N THR A 332 -16.53 -1.67 -11.42
CA THR A 332 -16.59 -2.93 -12.17
C THR A 332 -15.58 -3.96 -11.66
N GLU A 333 -14.36 -3.54 -11.31
CA GLU A 333 -13.33 -4.40 -10.71
C GLU A 333 -13.80 -5.00 -9.38
N ARG A 334 -14.45 -4.21 -8.52
CA ARG A 334 -15.01 -4.68 -7.24
C ARG A 334 -16.04 -5.79 -7.43
N TYR A 335 -16.80 -5.74 -8.53
CA TYR A 335 -17.81 -6.74 -8.88
C TYR A 335 -17.30 -7.77 -9.90
N GLN A 336 -15.99 -7.82 -10.17
CA GLN A 336 -15.34 -8.78 -11.08
C GLN A 336 -15.95 -8.74 -12.50
N LEU A 337 -16.38 -7.56 -12.93
CA LEU A 337 -16.89 -7.32 -14.28
C LEU A 337 -15.72 -6.93 -15.20
N PRO A 338 -15.80 -7.30 -16.49
CA PRO A 338 -14.74 -7.02 -17.44
C PRO A 338 -14.67 -5.51 -17.76
N THR A 339 -13.51 -5.03 -18.23
CA THR A 339 -13.27 -3.60 -18.51
C THR A 339 -14.27 -3.00 -19.49
N GLU A 340 -14.82 -3.79 -20.41
CA GLU A 340 -15.88 -3.37 -21.35
C GLU A 340 -17.14 -2.90 -20.62
N ALA A 341 -17.43 -3.40 -19.41
CA ALA A 341 -18.52 -2.89 -18.60
C ALA A 341 -18.26 -1.44 -18.16
N ALA A 342 -17.02 -1.10 -17.78
CA ALA A 342 -16.65 0.27 -17.42
C ALA A 342 -16.71 1.20 -18.64
N VAL A 343 -16.27 0.71 -19.80
CA VAL A 343 -16.38 1.45 -21.08
C VAL A 343 -17.85 1.75 -21.40
N LYS A 344 -18.74 0.76 -21.30
CA LYS A 344 -20.19 0.96 -21.52
C LYS A 344 -20.78 2.01 -20.57
N LEU A 345 -20.45 1.96 -19.28
CA LEU A 345 -20.94 2.94 -18.30
C LEU A 345 -20.43 4.35 -18.59
N TYR A 346 -19.17 4.47 -18.97
CA TYR A 346 -18.55 5.73 -19.34
C TYR A 346 -19.22 6.35 -20.57
N ASP A 347 -19.41 5.56 -21.63
CA ASP A 347 -20.10 6.01 -22.83
C ASP A 347 -21.57 6.37 -22.55
N LEU A 348 -22.26 5.57 -21.73
CA LEU A 348 -23.64 5.84 -21.31
C LEU A 348 -23.74 7.19 -20.58
N LYS A 349 -22.83 7.47 -19.64
CA LYS A 349 -22.79 8.77 -18.93
C LYS A 349 -22.60 9.92 -19.91
N ARG A 350 -21.60 9.82 -20.79
CA ARG A 350 -21.29 10.86 -21.77
C ARG A 350 -22.48 11.13 -22.69
N THR A 351 -23.07 10.09 -23.29
CA THR A 351 -24.23 10.22 -24.18
C THR A 351 -25.45 10.79 -23.46
N ALA A 352 -25.69 10.40 -22.21
CA ALA A 352 -26.80 10.92 -21.42
C ALA A 352 -26.63 12.42 -21.12
N LEU A 353 -25.44 12.84 -20.69
CA LEU A 353 -25.14 14.24 -20.40
C LEU A 353 -25.19 15.11 -21.65
N GLU A 354 -24.64 14.65 -22.77
CA GLU A 354 -24.75 15.35 -24.05
C GLU A 354 -26.21 15.50 -24.50
N SER A 355 -27.03 14.46 -24.34
CA SER A 355 -28.46 14.50 -24.70
C SER A 355 -29.24 15.46 -23.82
N ARG A 356 -28.98 15.47 -22.51
CA ARG A 356 -29.58 16.44 -21.57
C ARG A 356 -29.20 17.87 -21.93
N LEU A 357 -27.91 18.13 -22.19
CA LEU A 357 -27.44 19.46 -22.59
C LEU A 357 -28.13 19.96 -23.88
N LYS A 358 -28.29 19.08 -24.89
CA LYS A 358 -29.02 19.40 -26.11
C LYS A 358 -30.49 19.78 -25.84
N LEU A 359 -31.17 19.07 -24.94
CA LEU A 359 -32.55 19.39 -24.55
C LEU A 359 -32.67 20.70 -23.76
N GLU A 360 -31.70 20.99 -22.89
CA GLU A 360 -31.68 22.21 -22.08
C GLU A 360 -31.42 23.46 -22.91
N THR A 361 -30.49 23.36 -23.87
CA THR A 361 -30.11 24.44 -24.80
C THR A 361 -31.12 24.64 -25.94
N ASN A 362 -31.97 23.64 -26.22
CA ASN A 362 -32.99 23.76 -27.27
C ASN A 362 -34.16 24.65 -26.83
N SER A 363 -34.26 25.84 -27.41
CA SER A 363 -35.33 26.80 -27.17
C SER A 363 -36.71 26.35 -27.68
N GLN A 364 -36.79 25.32 -28.52
CA GLN A 364 -38.05 24.79 -29.05
C GLN A 364 -38.73 23.75 -28.14
N ILE A 365 -37.99 23.14 -27.20
CA ILE A 365 -38.55 22.17 -26.24
C ILE A 365 -38.66 22.86 -24.89
N ILE A 366 -39.89 23.15 -24.44
CA ILE A 366 -40.14 24.04 -23.30
C ILE A 366 -40.97 23.33 -22.22
N GLY A 367 -40.76 23.73 -20.97
CA GLY A 367 -41.59 23.35 -19.83
C GLY A 367 -41.69 21.84 -19.63
N GLU A 368 -42.91 21.33 -19.62
CA GLU A 368 -43.25 19.94 -19.30
C GLU A 368 -42.65 18.92 -20.29
N GLN A 369 -42.58 19.26 -21.59
CA GLN A 369 -41.99 18.37 -22.61
C GLN A 369 -40.49 18.17 -22.39
N ARG A 370 -39.79 19.23 -21.97
CA ARG A 370 -38.36 19.14 -21.64
C ARG A 370 -38.15 18.27 -20.40
N TYR A 371 -38.98 18.47 -19.38
CA TYR A 371 -38.90 17.71 -18.14
C TYR A 371 -39.14 16.22 -18.38
N ALA A 372 -40.20 15.87 -19.10
CA ALA A 372 -40.53 14.48 -19.44
C ALA A 372 -39.42 13.80 -20.27
N ALA A 373 -38.78 14.53 -21.20
CA ALA A 373 -37.66 14.00 -21.99
C ALA A 373 -36.41 13.72 -21.12
N ILE A 374 -36.08 14.62 -20.19
CA ILE A 374 -34.97 14.43 -19.24
C ILE A 374 -35.24 13.25 -18.30
N GLU A 375 -36.49 13.11 -17.84
CA GLU A 375 -36.93 11.99 -17.01
C GLU A 375 -36.81 10.65 -17.75
N ALA A 376 -37.20 10.59 -19.03
CA ALA A 376 -37.04 9.40 -19.86
C ALA A 376 -35.56 9.01 -20.02
N ILE A 377 -34.66 9.98 -20.23
CA ILE A 377 -33.21 9.75 -20.27
C ILE A 377 -32.72 9.20 -18.92
N ALA A 378 -33.15 9.79 -17.80
CA ALA A 378 -32.76 9.32 -16.46
C ALA A 378 -33.21 7.87 -16.22
N ALA A 379 -34.45 7.54 -16.56
CA ALA A 379 -34.99 6.19 -16.41
C ALA A 379 -34.24 5.16 -17.28
N GLU A 380 -33.90 5.52 -18.52
CA GLU A 380 -33.13 4.65 -19.43
C GLU A 380 -31.71 4.41 -18.91
N VAL A 381 -31.04 5.46 -18.45
CA VAL A 381 -29.69 5.38 -17.87
C VAL A 381 -29.72 4.49 -16.64
N GLN A 382 -30.66 4.69 -15.71
CA GLN A 382 -30.76 3.86 -14.51
C GLN A 382 -30.98 2.39 -14.85
N ARG A 383 -31.84 2.09 -15.83
CA ARG A 383 -32.06 0.72 -16.31
C ARG A 383 -30.78 0.12 -16.89
N SER A 384 -30.14 0.84 -17.82
CA SER A 384 -28.91 0.38 -18.49
C SER A 384 -27.76 0.17 -17.50
N VAL A 385 -27.56 1.08 -16.53
CA VAL A 385 -26.54 0.90 -15.49
C VAL A 385 -26.85 -0.30 -14.62
N LYS A 386 -28.13 -0.51 -14.26
CA LYS A 386 -28.55 -1.66 -13.47
C LYS A 386 -28.37 -2.97 -14.23
N GLU A 387 -28.58 -2.99 -15.55
CA GLU A 387 -28.31 -4.16 -16.39
C GLU A 387 -26.81 -4.48 -16.45
N VAL A 388 -25.94 -3.47 -16.51
CA VAL A 388 -24.49 -3.67 -16.55
C VAL A 388 -23.93 -4.10 -15.19
N LEU A 389 -24.35 -3.46 -14.10
CA LEU A 389 -23.76 -3.64 -12.76
C LEU A 389 -24.52 -4.60 -11.83
N GLY A 390 -25.76 -4.95 -12.18
CA GLY A 390 -26.70 -5.61 -11.28
C GLY A 390 -27.14 -4.72 -10.10
N ASP A 391 -28.07 -5.22 -9.28
CA ASP A 391 -28.66 -4.47 -8.15
C ASP A 391 -27.63 -3.95 -7.15
N LYS A 392 -26.63 -4.77 -6.82
CA LYS A 392 -25.61 -4.42 -5.82
C LYS A 392 -24.65 -3.35 -6.36
N GLY A 393 -24.17 -3.51 -7.60
CA GLY A 393 -23.27 -2.56 -8.21
C GLY A 393 -23.94 -1.22 -8.52
N TYR A 394 -25.22 -1.24 -8.93
CA TYR A 394 -26.03 -0.03 -9.08
C TYR A 394 -26.11 0.77 -7.78
N LYS A 395 -26.49 0.13 -6.67
CA LYS A 395 -26.58 0.80 -5.36
C LYS A 395 -25.23 1.35 -4.88
N TYR A 396 -24.15 0.64 -5.15
CA TYR A 396 -22.80 1.09 -4.80
C TYR A 396 -22.35 2.29 -5.64
N LEU A 397 -22.61 2.27 -6.95
CA LEU A 397 -22.31 3.42 -7.81
C LEU A 397 -23.12 4.64 -7.37
N LEU A 398 -24.40 4.46 -7.03
CA LEU A 398 -25.27 5.55 -6.56
C LEU A 398 -24.68 6.25 -5.32
N SER A 399 -24.13 5.50 -4.36
CA SER A 399 -23.51 6.08 -3.15
C SER A 399 -22.10 6.66 -3.37
N ARG A 400 -21.51 6.48 -4.56
CA ARG A 400 -20.14 6.91 -4.92
C ARG A 400 -20.13 7.80 -6.17
N GLY A 401 -21.11 8.70 -6.28
CA GLY A 401 -21.18 9.68 -7.35
C GLY A 401 -22.05 9.26 -8.54
N GLY A 402 -23.11 8.48 -8.31
CA GLY A 402 -24.09 8.10 -9.32
C GLY A 402 -25.24 9.11 -9.51
N GLU A 403 -25.19 10.25 -8.83
CA GLU A 403 -26.25 11.29 -8.86
C GLU A 403 -26.53 11.81 -10.28
N TRP A 404 -25.55 11.76 -11.18
CA TRP A 404 -25.73 12.13 -12.59
C TRP A 404 -26.80 11.28 -13.30
N MET A 405 -27.11 10.07 -12.81
CA MET A 405 -28.18 9.22 -13.35
C MET A 405 -29.57 9.63 -12.89
N LEU A 406 -29.66 10.41 -11.81
CA LEU A 406 -30.92 10.87 -11.26
C LEU A 406 -31.45 12.06 -12.08
N LYS A 407 -32.70 12.41 -11.82
CA LYS A 407 -33.28 13.64 -12.36
C LYS A 407 -32.72 14.85 -11.59
N PRO A 408 -32.55 16.02 -12.23
CA PRO A 408 -32.15 17.22 -11.52
C PRO A 408 -33.19 17.59 -10.44
N GLY A 409 -32.77 17.65 -9.17
CA GLY A 409 -33.62 18.05 -8.03
C GLY A 409 -34.11 16.93 -7.10
N GLU A 410 -33.55 15.72 -7.21
CA GLU A 410 -33.76 14.61 -6.27
C GLU A 410 -32.69 14.53 -5.17
#